data_AF-A0A3M6T7G0-F1
#
_entry.id   AF-A0A3M6T7G0-F1
#
_cell.length_a   1.000
_cell.length_b   1.000
_cell.length_c   1.000
_cell.angle_alpha   90.00
_cell.angle_beta   90.00
_cell.angle_gamma   90.00
#
_symmetry.space_group_name_H-M   'P 1'
#
loop_
_entity.id
_entity.type
_entity.pdbx_description
1 polymer ?
#
loop_
_entity_poly.entity_id
_entity_poly.type
_entity_poly.pdbx_seq_one_letter_code
_entity_poly.pdbx_strand_id
1 'polypeptide(L)'
;MKNFKTLRSDRSTGADQIPTTFIKLAADRLAGPLTRIINRSILGPMIFNLYVSDLRDNLDLSTSCCQYADDTSLYTHCAVRELESPTCDLNESLTKLGSWSKDSNLALNPNKTKFMVLSAQQMSSHHKLADCALNRIKCAI
;
A
#
# COMPACT_ATOMS: atom_id res chain seq x y z
N MET A 1 -0.03 24.79 22.98
CA MET A 1 1.41 24.57 23.26
C MET A 1 1.52 24.05 24.68
N LYS A 2 1.90 22.79 24.90
CA LYS A 2 2.03 22.23 26.27
C LYS A 2 3.19 22.94 26.98
N ASN A 3 2.99 23.32 28.25
CA ASN A 3 4.00 24.04 29.03
C ASN A 3 5.26 23.18 29.22
N PHE A 4 6.42 23.69 28.80
CA PHE A 4 7.70 23.00 28.93
C PHE A 4 8.09 22.68 30.39
N LYS A 5 7.56 23.45 31.35
CA LYS A 5 7.86 23.31 32.79
C LYS A 5 7.30 22.04 33.44
N THR A 6 6.43 21.29 32.76
CA THR A 6 5.81 20.04 33.27
C THR A 6 6.41 18.76 32.70
N LEU A 7 7.46 18.85 31.88
CA LEU A 7 8.12 17.67 31.29
C LEU A 7 9.04 16.99 32.29
N ARG A 8 8.70 15.78 32.73
CA ARG A 8 9.61 14.96 33.53
C ARG A 8 10.75 14.43 32.65
N SER A 9 11.98 14.59 33.11
CA SER A 9 13.21 14.11 32.45
C SER A 9 13.65 12.72 32.90
N ASP A 10 12.90 12.09 33.81
CA ASP A 10 13.17 10.77 34.40
C ASP A 10 12.70 9.59 33.51
N ARG A 11 12.28 9.88 32.28
CA ARG A 11 11.72 8.88 31.37
C ARG A 11 12.79 8.28 30.47
N SER A 12 12.59 7.00 30.11
CA SER A 12 13.38 6.27 29.12
C SER A 12 13.72 7.13 27.90
N THR A 13 15.02 7.24 27.65
CA THR A 13 15.61 7.95 26.51
C THR A 13 16.12 6.95 25.47
N GLY A 14 16.21 7.38 24.22
CA GLY A 14 16.87 6.63 23.16
C GLY A 14 18.40 6.65 23.30
N ALA A 15 19.09 6.08 22.30
CA ALA A 15 20.57 6.09 22.22
C ALA A 15 21.15 7.51 22.12
N ASP A 16 20.34 8.48 21.70
CA ASP A 16 20.62 9.91 21.65
C ASP A 16 20.48 10.62 23.01
N GLN A 17 20.05 9.89 24.06
CA GLN A 17 19.71 10.41 25.37
C GLN A 17 18.61 11.50 25.37
N ILE A 18 17.75 11.50 24.34
CA ILE A 18 16.61 12.43 24.26
C ILE A 18 15.34 11.73 24.74
N PRO A 19 14.57 12.31 25.69
CA PRO A 19 13.30 11.73 26.09
C PRO A 19 12.29 11.74 24.94
N THR A 20 11.59 10.63 24.73
CA THR A 20 10.60 10.46 23.65
C THR A 20 9.48 11.52 23.66
N THR A 21 9.21 12.14 24.81
CA THR A 21 8.26 13.26 24.93
C THR A 21 8.69 14.50 24.17
N PHE A 22 9.99 14.82 24.13
CA PHE A 22 10.53 15.92 23.34
C PHE A 22 10.41 15.62 21.84
N ILE A 23 10.72 14.40 21.43
CA ILE A 23 10.56 13.95 20.04
C ILE A 23 9.10 14.09 19.61
N LYS A 24 8.15 13.65 20.45
CA LYS A 24 6.71 13.80 20.17
C LYS A 24 6.25 15.25 20.06
N LEU A 25 6.83 16.16 20.86
CA LEU A 25 6.51 17.59 20.81
C LEU A 25 7.10 18.28 19.58
N ALA A 26 8.29 17.85 19.15
CA ALA A 26 8.99 18.39 17.99
C ALA A 26 8.65 17.67 16.67
N ALA A 27 7.86 16.59 16.71
CA ALA A 27 7.57 15.72 15.58
C ALA A 27 7.11 16.50 14.34
N ASP A 28 6.16 17.43 14.50
CA ASP A 28 5.64 18.26 13.40
C ASP A 28 6.72 19.11 12.72
N ARG A 29 7.77 19.50 13.46
CA ARG A 29 8.90 20.28 12.95
C ARG A 29 10.01 19.40 12.36
N LEU A 30 10.16 18.18 12.86
CA LEU A 30 11.19 17.24 12.44
C LEU A 30 10.77 16.39 11.24
N ALA A 31 9.48 16.10 11.07
CA ALA A 31 8.95 15.22 10.03
C ALA A 31 9.42 15.66 8.63
N GLY A 32 9.20 16.93 8.26
CA GLY A 32 9.58 17.44 6.94
C GLY A 32 11.08 17.29 6.61
N PRO A 33 11.99 17.82 7.45
CA PRO A 33 13.43 17.65 7.26
C PRO A 33 13.88 16.18 7.22
N LEU A 34 13.39 15.32 8.13
CA LEU A 34 13.76 13.91 8.17
C LEU A 34 13.30 13.16 6.92
N THR A 35 12.05 13.34 6.50
CA THR A 35 11.54 12.76 5.25
C THR A 35 12.37 13.19 4.06
N ARG A 36 12.79 14.46 4.00
CA ARG A 36 13.64 14.96 2.90
C ARG A 36 15.00 14.29 2.88
N ILE A 37 15.65 14.11 4.03
CA ILE A 37 16.96 13.47 4.13
C ILE A 37 16.86 12.00 3.71
N ILE A 38 15.88 11.26 4.25
CA ILE A 38 15.68 9.84 3.96
C ILE A 38 15.42 9.63 2.46
N ASN A 39 14.50 10.41 1.88
CA ASN A 39 14.12 10.31 0.47
C ASN A 39 15.24 10.69 -0.50
N ARG A 40 16.21 11.51 -0.06
CA ARG A 40 17.38 11.90 -0.86
C ARG A 40 18.60 11.03 -0.62
N SER A 41 18.54 10.12 0.35
CA SER A 41 19.62 9.18 0.57
C SER A 41 19.56 8.05 -0.47
N ILE A 42 20.71 7.47 -0.79
CA ILE A 42 20.78 6.30 -1.68
C ILE A 42 20.06 5.07 -1.09
N LEU A 43 19.90 5.06 0.24
CA LEU A 43 19.23 3.99 0.98
C LEU A 43 17.71 4.16 1.03
N GLY A 44 17.17 5.35 0.75
CA GLY A 44 15.73 5.63 0.86
C GLY A 44 14.87 4.64 0.07
N PRO A 45 15.13 4.45 -1.25
CA PRO A 45 14.41 3.47 -2.05
C PRO A 45 14.60 2.01 -1.58
N MET A 46 15.80 1.66 -1.11
CA MET A 46 16.08 0.31 -0.61
C MET A 46 15.30 0.01 0.67
N ILE A 47 15.27 0.95 1.62
CA ILE A 47 14.50 0.83 2.86
C ILE A 47 13.01 0.74 2.53
N PHE A 48 12.51 1.52 1.57
CA PHE A 48 11.12 1.43 1.16
C PHE A 48 10.77 0.04 0.59
N ASN A 49 11.60 -0.51 -0.31
CA ASN A 49 11.37 -1.84 -0.86
C ASN A 49 11.41 -2.94 0.21
N LEU A 50 12.31 -2.85 1.19
CA LEU A 50 12.33 -3.76 2.34
C LEU A 50 11.11 -3.58 3.24
N TYR A 51 10.59 -2.36 3.36
CA TYR A 51 9.42 -2.08 4.18
C TYR A 51 8.14 -2.70 3.61
N VAL A 52 8.01 -2.76 2.28
CA VAL A 52 6.84 -3.31 1.58
C VAL A 52 7.02 -4.75 1.10
N SER A 53 8.14 -5.40 1.44
CA SER A 53 8.51 -6.71 0.86
C SER A 53 7.60 -7.86 1.31
N ASP A 54 6.95 -7.70 2.47
CA ASP A 54 6.05 -8.70 3.04
C ASP A 54 4.62 -8.58 2.48
N LEU A 55 4.31 -7.57 1.66
CA LEU A 55 2.98 -7.40 1.08
C LEU A 55 2.51 -8.67 0.38
N ARG A 56 3.38 -9.32 -0.40
CA ARG A 56 3.04 -10.54 -1.14
C ARG A 56 2.58 -11.67 -0.23
N ASP A 57 3.21 -11.83 0.92
CA ASP A 57 2.90 -12.89 1.88
C ASP A 57 1.57 -12.64 2.62
N ASN A 58 1.06 -11.41 2.55
CA ASN A 58 -0.23 -11.00 3.11
C ASN A 58 -1.40 -11.07 2.10
N LEU A 59 -1.14 -11.46 0.85
CA LEU A 59 -2.14 -11.59 -0.20
C LEU A 59 -2.48 -13.06 -0.50
N ASP A 60 -3.61 -13.30 -1.18
CA ASP A 60 -4.02 -14.65 -1.56
C ASP A 60 -3.16 -15.24 -2.68
N LEU A 61 -2.88 -16.54 -2.57
CA LEU A 61 -2.10 -17.30 -3.55
C LEU A 61 -2.75 -17.35 -4.94
N SER A 62 -4.07 -17.14 -5.04
CA SER A 62 -4.83 -17.09 -6.29
C SER A 62 -4.59 -15.81 -7.10
N THR A 63 -4.06 -14.76 -6.47
CA THR A 63 -3.78 -13.46 -7.08
C THR A 63 -2.28 -13.26 -7.22
N SER A 64 -1.83 -12.95 -8.43
CA SER A 64 -0.44 -12.55 -8.65
C SER A 64 -0.24 -11.09 -8.27
N CYS A 65 0.90 -10.80 -7.65
CA CYS A 65 1.31 -9.46 -7.23
C CYS A 65 2.67 -9.11 -7.84
N CYS A 66 2.73 -7.95 -8.49
CA CYS A 66 3.96 -7.33 -8.99
C CYS A 66 4.15 -5.97 -8.30
N GLN A 67 5.33 -5.74 -7.74
CA GLN A 67 5.67 -4.49 -7.05
C GLN A 67 6.92 -3.88 -7.67
N TYR A 68 6.90 -2.56 -7.87
CA TYR A 68 8.06 -1.77 -8.22
C TYR A 68 7.96 -0.41 -7.55
N ALA A 69 8.86 -0.13 -6.59
CA ALA A 69 8.72 1.04 -5.72
C ALA A 69 7.29 1.11 -5.15
N ASP A 70 6.63 2.27 -5.20
CA ASP A 70 5.25 2.46 -4.70
C ASP A 70 4.18 1.89 -5.64
N ASP A 71 4.52 1.56 -6.88
CA ASP A 71 3.58 0.99 -7.83
C ASP A 71 3.37 -0.51 -7.57
N THR A 72 2.13 -0.88 -7.27
CA THR A 72 1.71 -2.26 -7.04
C THR A 72 0.59 -2.65 -8.01
N SER A 73 0.75 -3.78 -8.68
CA SER A 73 -0.23 -4.36 -9.60
C SER A 73 -0.67 -5.74 -9.14
N LEU A 74 -1.97 -5.91 -8.93
CA LEU A 74 -2.61 -7.20 -8.69
C LEU A 74 -3.28 -7.69 -9.97
N TYR A 75 -3.09 -8.96 -10.30
CA TYR A 75 -3.69 -9.55 -11.49
C TYR A 75 -3.97 -11.03 -11.30
N THR A 76 -4.93 -11.53 -12.07
CA THR A 76 -5.28 -12.93 -12.16
C THR A 76 -5.53 -13.31 -13.62
N HIS A 77 -5.38 -14.59 -13.93
CA HIS A 77 -5.61 -15.13 -15.26
C HIS A 77 -6.78 -16.10 -15.22
N CYS A 78 -7.74 -15.94 -16.14
CA CYS A 78 -8.89 -16.84 -16.24
C CYS A 78 -9.44 -16.93 -17.65
N ALA A 79 -10.19 -17.99 -17.90
CA ALA A 79 -11.04 -18.07 -19.09
C ALA A 79 -12.28 -17.19 -18.91
N VAL A 80 -12.75 -16.57 -20.00
CA VAL A 80 -13.91 -15.65 -19.99
C VAL A 80 -15.16 -16.26 -19.36
N ARG A 81 -15.39 -17.56 -19.59
CA ARG A 81 -16.53 -18.31 -19.05
C ARG A 81 -16.48 -18.52 -17.53
N GLU A 82 -15.33 -18.30 -16.90
CA GLU A 82 -15.06 -18.55 -15.48
C GLU A 82 -14.83 -17.25 -14.69
N LEU A 83 -15.27 -16.10 -15.21
CA LEU A 83 -14.94 -14.77 -14.67
C LEU A 83 -15.41 -14.51 -13.23
N GLU A 84 -16.40 -15.26 -12.72
CA GLU A 84 -16.95 -15.07 -11.37
C GLU A 84 -15.93 -15.34 -10.26
N SER A 85 -15.32 -16.52 -10.25
CA SER A 85 -14.38 -16.92 -9.17
C SER A 85 -13.17 -15.98 -9.09
N PRO A 86 -12.45 -15.69 -10.18
CA PRO A 86 -11.30 -14.77 -10.16
C PRO A 86 -11.68 -13.34 -9.77
N THR A 87 -12.91 -12.90 -10.08
CA THR A 87 -13.38 -11.58 -9.64
C THR A 87 -13.61 -11.56 -8.13
N CYS A 88 -14.14 -12.64 -7.56
CA CYS A 88 -14.28 -12.79 -6.12
C CYS A 88 -12.90 -12.78 -5.44
N ASP A 89 -11.97 -13.60 -5.93
CA ASP A 89 -10.60 -13.72 -5.41
C ASP A 89 -9.85 -12.38 -5.45
N LEU A 90 -10.01 -11.63 -6.55
CA LEU A 90 -9.38 -10.33 -6.71
C LEU A 90 -10.00 -9.28 -5.77
N ASN A 91 -11.33 -9.28 -5.57
CA ASN A 91 -11.98 -8.40 -4.58
C ASN A 91 -11.54 -8.73 -3.15
N GLU A 92 -11.38 -10.01 -2.81
CA GLU A 92 -10.85 -10.43 -1.50
C GLU A 92 -9.40 -9.96 -1.32
N SER A 93 -8.57 -10.14 -2.36
CA SER A 93 -7.18 -9.66 -2.37
C SER A 93 -7.09 -8.14 -2.22
N LEU A 94 -7.97 -7.37 -2.87
CA LEU A 94 -8.04 -5.91 -2.69
C LEU A 94 -8.43 -5.52 -1.26
N THR A 95 -9.31 -6.30 -0.61
CA THR A 95 -9.70 -6.07 0.79
C THR A 95 -8.53 -6.34 1.74
N LYS A 96 -7.77 -7.40 1.49
CA LYS A 96 -6.53 -7.73 2.23
C LYS A 96 -5.46 -6.66 2.02
N LEU A 97 -5.25 -6.21 0.78
CA LEU A 97 -4.36 -5.09 0.46
C LEU A 97 -4.74 -3.82 1.24
N GLY A 98 -6.03 -3.48 1.29
CA GLY A 98 -6.51 -2.33 2.07
C GLY A 98 -6.24 -2.46 3.58
N SER A 99 -6.42 -3.66 4.13
CA SER A 99 -6.14 -3.96 5.54
C SER A 99 -4.64 -3.89 5.83
N TRP A 100 -3.81 -4.59 5.04
CA TRP A 100 -2.35 -4.54 5.15
C TRP A 100 -1.82 -3.12 5.03
N SER A 101 -2.32 -2.33 4.07
CA SER A 101 -1.86 -0.94 3.90
C SER A 101 -2.15 -0.11 5.15
N LYS A 102 -3.32 -0.29 5.77
CA LYS A 102 -3.69 0.39 7.00
C LYS A 102 -2.79 -0.01 8.17
N ASP A 103 -2.53 -1.31 8.32
CA ASP A 103 -1.68 -1.85 9.40
C ASP A 103 -0.21 -1.42 9.22
N SER A 104 0.23 -1.33 7.96
CA SER A 104 1.53 -0.80 7.55
C SER A 104 1.57 0.74 7.46
N ASN A 105 0.56 1.47 7.94
CA ASN A 105 0.51 2.94 7.91
C ASN A 105 0.81 3.56 6.52
N LEU A 106 0.49 2.85 5.44
CA LEU A 106 0.59 3.31 4.07
C LEU A 106 -0.78 3.76 3.59
N ALA A 107 -0.80 4.89 2.87
CA ALA A 107 -2.01 5.39 2.25
C ALA A 107 -2.07 4.90 0.80
N LEU A 108 -3.10 4.13 0.47
CA LEU A 108 -3.42 3.84 -0.92
C LEU A 108 -3.96 5.10 -1.60
N ASN A 109 -3.76 5.21 -2.91
CA ASN A 109 -4.21 6.35 -3.69
C ASN A 109 -5.36 5.93 -4.63
N PRO A 110 -6.63 6.06 -4.21
CA PRO A 110 -7.79 5.63 -5.00
C PRO A 110 -7.85 6.28 -6.39
N ASN A 111 -7.35 7.51 -6.51
CA ASN A 111 -7.34 8.23 -7.77
C ASN A 111 -6.35 7.65 -8.77
N LYS A 112 -5.26 7.05 -8.29
CA LYS A 112 -4.25 6.37 -9.11
C LYS A 112 -4.50 4.88 -9.27
N THR A 113 -5.25 4.24 -8.36
CA THR A 113 -5.64 2.83 -8.49
C THR A 113 -6.65 2.67 -9.63
N LYS A 114 -6.32 1.84 -10.62
CA LYS A 114 -7.16 1.57 -11.79
C LYS A 114 -7.33 0.08 -12.00
N PHE A 115 -8.51 -0.30 -12.46
CA PHE A 115 -8.79 -1.65 -12.92
C PHE A 115 -8.74 -1.71 -14.45
N MET A 116 -8.19 -2.80 -14.99
CA MET A 116 -8.08 -3.03 -16.42
C MET A 116 -8.22 -4.52 -16.73
N VAL A 117 -8.96 -4.84 -17.80
CA VAL A 117 -9.02 -6.19 -18.37
C VAL A 117 -8.08 -6.27 -19.57
N LEU A 118 -7.21 -7.28 -19.57
CA LEU A 118 -6.34 -7.59 -20.70
C LEU A 118 -6.83 -8.86 -21.39
N SER A 119 -7.03 -8.81 -22.70
CA SER A 119 -7.47 -9.94 -23.52
C SER A 119 -6.87 -9.89 -24.92
N ALA A 120 -6.70 -11.04 -25.56
CA ALA A 120 -6.33 -11.09 -26.98
C ALA A 120 -7.42 -10.45 -27.86
N GLN A 121 -7.00 -9.79 -28.95
CA GLN A 121 -7.87 -8.99 -29.83
C GLN A 121 -9.02 -9.80 -30.46
N GLN A 122 -8.81 -11.10 -30.69
CA GLN A 122 -9.86 -12.01 -31.18
C GLN A 122 -10.95 -12.29 -30.13
N MET A 123 -10.64 -12.23 -28.83
CA MET A 123 -11.58 -12.54 -27.76
C MET A 123 -12.40 -11.34 -27.30
N SER A 124 -11.85 -10.13 -27.37
CA SER A 124 -12.55 -8.90 -26.96
C SER A 124 -13.76 -8.60 -27.85
N SER A 125 -13.66 -8.93 -29.14
CA SER A 125 -14.70 -8.66 -30.15
C SER A 125 -15.95 -9.52 -29.98
N HIS A 126 -15.80 -10.75 -29.48
CA HIS A 126 -16.91 -11.71 -29.34
C HIS A 126 -17.66 -11.62 -28.00
N HIS A 127 -17.00 -11.17 -26.93
CA HIS A 127 -17.52 -11.35 -25.56
C HIS A 127 -17.94 -10.06 -24.82
N LYS A 128 -17.86 -8.86 -25.42
CA LYS A 128 -18.15 -7.56 -24.73
C LYS A 128 -17.57 -7.53 -23.30
N LEU A 129 -16.27 -7.83 -23.18
CA LEU A 129 -15.60 -8.10 -21.90
C LEU A 129 -15.55 -6.91 -20.93
N ALA A 130 -15.59 -5.69 -21.47
CA ALA A 130 -15.46 -4.47 -20.66
C ALA A 130 -16.61 -4.33 -19.65
N ASP A 131 -17.86 -4.49 -20.08
CA ASP A 131 -19.04 -4.30 -19.20
C ASP A 131 -19.19 -5.40 -18.15
N CYS A 132 -18.85 -6.65 -18.51
CA CYS A 132 -19.02 -7.80 -17.62
C CYS A 132 -18.06 -7.77 -16.41
N ALA A 133 -16.84 -7.29 -16.60
CA ALA A 133 -15.83 -7.26 -15.54
C ALA A 133 -15.86 -5.97 -14.70
N LEU A 134 -16.06 -4.80 -15.35
CA LEU A 134 -16.02 -3.49 -14.70
C LEU A 134 -17.07 -3.33 -13.59
N ASN A 135 -18.26 -3.90 -13.78
CA ASN A 135 -19.35 -3.78 -12.82
C ASN A 135 -19.19 -4.67 -11.57
N ARG A 136 -18.20 -5.58 -11.56
CA ARG A 136 -18.07 -6.61 -10.52
C ARG A 136 -16.89 -6.41 -9.58
N ILE A 137 -15.86 -5.68 -10.02
CA ILE A 137 -14.73 -5.34 -9.15
C ILE A 137 -15.07 -4.07 -8.42
N LYS A 138 -15.31 -4.22 -7.11
CA LYS A 138 -15.51 -3.09 -6.22
C LYS A 138 -14.11 -2.63 -5.81
N CYS A 139 -13.58 -1.62 -6.49
CA CYS A 139 -12.43 -0.86 -5.97
C CYS A 139 -12.91 -0.16 -4.68
N ALA A 140 -12.89 -0.87 -3.56
CA ALA A 140 -13.23 -0.39 -2.23
C ALA A 140 -11.96 0.08 -1.49
N ILE A 141 -11.07 0.75 -2.23
CA ILE A 141 -9.82 1.33 -1.73
C ILE A 141 -9.91 2.83 -1.87
#